data_AF-A0A165XLW3-F1
#
_entry.id   AF-A0A165XLW3-F1
#
_cell.length_a   1.000
_cell.length_b   1.000
_cell.length_c   1.000
_cell.angle_alpha   90.00
_cell.angle_beta   90.00
_cell.angle_gamma   90.00
#
_symmetry.space_group_name_H-M   'P 1'
#
loop_
_entity.id
_entity.type
_entity.pdbx_description
1 polymer ?
#
loop_
_entity_poly.entity_id
_entity_poly.type
_entity_poly.pdbx_seq_one_letter_code
_entity_poly.pdbx_strand_id
1 'polypeptide(L)'
;MKIYISIDNENRLLGWGSTCSSESDIEIEVHEDHEVLRNPFIFKYENDELIKDTEYQQQLIRKREEIENQPTLEERIQIMQKALDDLLLGGME
;
A
#
# COMPACT_ATOMS: atom_id res chain seq x y z
N MET A 1 4.64 6.18 25.01
CA MET A 1 3.41 5.36 24.88
C MET A 1 3.82 3.95 24.52
N LYS A 2 3.34 2.96 25.26
CA LYS A 2 3.57 1.54 24.95
C LYS A 2 2.52 1.05 23.96
N ILE A 3 2.99 0.36 22.92
CA ILE A 3 2.16 -0.29 21.92
C ILE A 3 2.67 -1.69 21.64
N TYR A 4 1.79 -2.54 21.13
CA TYR A 4 2.11 -3.88 20.66
C TYR A 4 2.03 -3.85 19.14
N ILE A 5 3.09 -4.28 18.46
CA ILE A 5 3.16 -4.31 16.99
C ILE A 5 3.14 -5.74 16.50
N SER A 6 2.48 -5.96 15.37
CA SER A 6 2.54 -7.23 14.65
C SER A 6 3.33 -7.02 13.37
N ILE A 7 4.26 -7.93 13.08
CA ILE A 7 5.15 -7.85 11.92
C ILE A 7 4.93 -9.04 10.97
N ASP A 8 5.27 -8.86 9.69
CA ASP A 8 5.29 -9.93 8.70
C ASP A 8 6.66 -10.63 8.61
N ASN A 9 6.80 -11.56 7.66
CA ASN A 9 8.05 -12.31 7.44
C ASN A 9 9.21 -11.44 6.92
N GLU A 10 8.94 -10.22 6.46
CA GLU A 10 9.93 -9.23 6.01
C GLU A 10 10.18 -8.15 7.10
N ASN A 11 9.72 -8.38 8.33
CA ASN A 11 9.75 -7.44 9.45
C ASN A 11 8.97 -6.14 9.22
N ARG A 12 8.03 -6.10 8.27
CA ARG A 12 7.16 -4.95 8.05
C ARG A 12 5.98 -4.97 9.01
N LEU A 13 5.58 -3.80 9.48
CA LEU A 13 4.44 -3.68 10.38
C LEU A 13 3.13 -3.95 9.64
N LEU A 14 2.39 -4.93 10.14
CA LEU A 14 1.01 -5.23 9.75
C LEU A 14 -0.01 -4.38 10.51
N GLY A 15 0.38 -3.87 11.68
CA GLY A 15 -0.48 -3.04 12.52
C GLY A 15 0.09 -2.85 13.92
N TRP A 16 -0.66 -2.10 14.73
CA TRP A 16 -0.37 -1.93 16.15
C TRP A 16 -1.66 -1.97 16.99
N GLY A 17 -1.53 -2.29 18.27
CA GLY A 17 -2.60 -2.28 19.24
C GLY A 17 -2.15 -1.74 20.59
N SER A 18 -3.10 -1.25 21.39
CA SER A 18 -2.87 -0.86 22.79
C SER A 18 -2.83 -2.06 23.75
N THR A 19 -3.15 -3.25 23.25
CA THR A 19 -3.18 -4.51 23.99
C THR A 19 -2.48 -5.59 23.17
N CYS A 20 -1.74 -6.46 23.85
CA CYS A 20 -1.15 -7.66 23.25
C CYS A 20 -2.29 -8.57 22.75
N SER A 21 -2.34 -8.80 21.44
CA SER A 21 -3.37 -9.57 20.76
C SER A 21 -2.91 -10.96 20.38
N SER A 22 -1.60 -11.13 20.21
CA SER A 22 -0.93 -12.38 19.84
C SER A 22 0.36 -12.55 20.64
N GLU A 23 0.76 -13.79 20.91
CA GLU A 23 2.06 -14.10 21.54
C GLU A 23 3.25 -13.67 20.67
N SER A 24 3.04 -13.45 19.38
CA SER A 24 4.04 -12.96 18.44
C SER A 24 4.12 -11.43 18.37
N ASP A 25 3.27 -10.71 19.11
CA ASP A 25 3.32 -9.26 19.14
C ASP A 25 4.56 -8.77 19.90
N ILE A 26 5.20 -7.73 19.37
CA ILE A 26 6.39 -7.13 19.96
C ILE A 26 5.95 -5.88 20.73
N GLU A 27 6.32 -5.79 22.02
CA GLU A 27 6.09 -4.59 22.83
C GLU A 27 7.18 -3.56 22.52
N ILE A 28 6.78 -2.36 22.12
CA ILE A 28 7.70 -1.24 21.90
C ILE A 28 7.16 0.04 22.55
N GLU A 29 8.07 0.95 22.87
CA GLU A 29 7.73 2.27 23.37
C GLU A 29 7.99 3.33 22.30
N VAL A 30 6.97 4.11 21.98
CA VAL A 30 7.02 5.18 20.98
C VAL A 30 6.52 6.50 21.57
N HIS A 31 6.90 7.63 20.96
CA HIS A 31 6.32 8.92 21.32
C HIS A 31 4.82 8.96 20.99
N GLU A 32 4.02 9.74 21.73
CA GLU A 32 2.57 9.86 21.49
C GLU A 32 2.24 10.47 20.11
N ASP A 33 3.17 11.23 19.55
CA ASP A 33 3.07 11.83 18.21
C ASP A 33 3.79 11.00 17.13
N HIS A 34 4.23 9.77 17.44
CA HIS A 34 4.97 8.96 16.49
C HIS A 34 4.09 8.57 15.30
N GLU A 35 4.61 8.73 14.08
CA GLU A 35 3.86 8.55 12.84
C GLU A 35 3.32 7.12 12.64
N VAL A 36 3.96 6.13 13.28
CA VAL A 36 3.49 4.73 13.31
C VAL A 36 2.04 4.62 13.82
N LEU A 37 1.62 5.51 14.71
CA LEU A 37 0.28 5.50 15.28
C LEU A 37 -0.78 5.91 14.25
N ARG A 38 -0.38 6.65 13.21
CA ARG A 38 -1.25 7.10 12.11
C ARG A 38 -1.12 6.24 10.87
N ASN A 39 0.08 5.77 10.55
CA ASN A 39 0.37 4.99 9.37
C ASN A 39 1.42 3.91 9.67
N PRO A 40 1.02 2.77 10.27
CA PRO A 40 1.98 1.73 10.65
C PRO A 40 2.57 0.99 9.45
N PHE A 41 1.85 0.89 8.33
CA PHE A 41 2.19 0.05 7.17
C PHE A 41 3.41 0.51 6.38
N ILE A 42 3.95 1.69 6.67
CA ILE A 42 5.17 2.23 6.06
C ILE A 42 6.40 2.03 6.93
N PHE A 43 6.27 1.31 8.05
CA PHE A 43 7.38 1.04 8.96
C PHE A 43 7.77 -0.44 8.92
N LYS A 44 9.05 -0.68 9.15
CA LYS A 44 9.64 -1.99 9.43
C LYS A 44 10.33 -1.96 10.79
N TYR A 45 10.41 -3.11 11.44
CA TYR A 45 11.06 -3.29 12.72
C TYR A 45 12.44 -3.92 12.51
N GLU A 46 13.50 -3.17 12.78
CA GLU A 46 14.88 -3.67 12.68
C GLU A 46 15.74 -3.10 13.81
N ASN A 47 16.61 -3.94 14.40
CA ASN A 47 17.50 -3.55 15.50
C ASN A 47 16.79 -2.91 16.69
N ASP A 48 15.62 -3.43 17.05
CA ASP A 48 14.75 -2.91 18.11
C ASP A 48 14.20 -1.49 17.88
N GLU A 49 14.25 -1.01 16.64
CA GLU A 49 13.74 0.30 16.24
C GLU A 49 12.75 0.23 15.06
N LEU A 50 11.83 1.19 15.02
CA LEU A 50 10.94 1.39 13.89
C LEU A 50 11.62 2.25 12.83
N ILE A 51 11.91 1.64 11.69
CA ILE A 51 12.52 2.31 10.54
C ILE A 51 11.45 2.51 9.47
N LYS A 52 11.37 3.70 8.87
CA LYS A 52 10.49 3.92 7.73
C LYS A 52 11.01 3.15 6.51
N ASP A 53 10.16 2.31 5.94
CA ASP A 53 10.41 1.65 4.66
C ASP A 53 9.92 2.57 3.53
N THR A 54 10.75 3.55 3.19
CA THR A 54 10.44 4.54 2.14
C THR A 54 10.30 3.90 0.77
N GLU A 55 10.99 2.78 0.51
CA GLU A 55 10.88 2.07 -0.75
C GLU A 55 9.53 1.38 -0.86
N TYR A 56 9.11 0.67 0.19
CA TYR A 56 7.79 0.06 0.25
C TYR A 56 6.67 1.10 0.17
N GLN A 57 6.84 2.26 0.83
CA GLN A 57 5.91 3.36 0.71
C GLN A 57 5.76 3.84 -0.75
N GLN A 58 6.85 3.97 -1.52
CA GLN A 58 6.75 4.31 -2.94
C GLN A 58 6.05 3.23 -3.75
N GLN A 59 6.28 1.95 -3.45
CA GLN A 59 5.59 0.85 -4.12
C GLN A 59 4.08 0.90 -3.85
N LEU A 60 3.66 1.18 -2.61
CA LEU A 60 2.24 1.35 -2.27
C LEU A 60 1.60 2.51 -3.02
N ILE A 61 2.31 3.63 -3.14
CA ILE A 61 1.84 4.79 -3.92
C ILE A 61 1.66 4.41 -5.39
N ARG A 62 2.67 3.80 -6.02
CA ARG A 62 2.59 3.37 -7.42
C ARG A 62 1.44 2.39 -7.66
N LYS A 63 1.29 1.40 -6.77
CA LYS A 63 0.22 0.40 -6.88
C LYS A 63 -1.16 1.05 -6.77
N ARG A 64 -1.29 2.07 -5.92
CA ARG A 64 -2.52 2.85 -5.81
C ARG A 64 -2.77 3.68 -7.06
N GLU A 65 -1.75 4.36 -7.59
CA GLU A 65 -1.85 5.10 -8.86
C GLU A 65 -2.19 4.18 -10.04
N GLU A 66 -1.66 2.95 -10.08
CA GLU A 66 -2.01 1.96 -11.12
C GLU A 66 -3.48 1.54 -11.05
N ILE A 67 -4.05 1.41 -9.84
CA ILE A 67 -5.47 1.10 -9.65
C ILE A 67 -6.33 2.31 -10.04
N GLU A 68 -5.93 3.53 -9.64
CA GLU A 68 -6.68 4.75 -9.95
C GLU A 68 -6.62 5.13 -11.43
N ASN A 69 -5.50 4.83 -12.11
CA ASN A 69 -5.34 5.06 -13.56
C ASN A 69 -5.81 3.89 -14.43
N GLN A 70 -6.35 2.81 -13.85
CA GLN A 70 -6.96 1.77 -14.67
C GLN A 70 -8.24 2.32 -15.29
N PRO A 71 -8.38 2.28 -16.63
CA PRO A 71 -9.60 2.72 -17.27
C PRO A 71 -10.76 1.86 -16.76
N THR A 72 -11.84 2.54 -16.41
CA THR A 72 -13.09 1.90 -16.00
C THR A 72 -13.60 0.97 -17.10
N LEU A 73 -14.52 0.05 -16.76
CA LEU A 73 -15.12 -0.86 -17.76
C LEU A 73 -15.76 -0.08 -18.93
N GLU A 74 -16.41 1.04 -18.63
CA GLU A 74 -17.01 1.93 -19.63
C GLU A 74 -15.96 2.59 -20.53
N GLU A 75 -14.88 3.11 -19.95
CA GLU A 75 -13.77 3.68 -20.74
C GLU A 75 -13.10 2.62 -21.62
N ARG A 76 -12.94 1.39 -21.11
CA ARG A 76 -12.41 0.27 -21.89
C ARG A 76 -13.31 -0.09 -23.07
N ILE A 77 -14.63 -0.07 -22.89
CA ILE A 77 -15.59 -0.30 -23.97
C ILE A 77 -15.48 0.82 -25.02
N GLN A 78 -15.38 2.09 -24.59
CA GLN A 78 -15.23 3.21 -25.53
C GLN A 78 -13.91 3.16 -26.29
N ILE A 79 -12.80 2.80 -25.63
CA ILE A 79 -11.49 2.62 -26.28
C ILE A 79 -11.57 1.50 -27.32
N MET A 80 -12.22 0.37 -27.00
CA MET A 80 -12.41 -0.73 -27.96
C MET A 80 -13.32 -0.34 -29.12
N GLN A 81 -14.41 0.37 -28.88
CA GLN A 81 -15.30 0.86 -29.95
C GLN A 81 -14.56 1.81 -30.89
N LYS A 82 -13.82 2.77 -30.34
CA LYS A 82 -13.02 3.70 -31.14
C LYS A 82 -11.96 2.97 -31.97
N ALA A 83 -11.27 1.98 -31.41
CA ALA A 83 -10.29 1.19 -32.14
C ALA A 83 -10.91 0.34 -33.27
N LEU A 84 -12.12 -0.17 -33.06
CA LEU A 84 -12.89 -0.89 -34.10
C LEU A 84 -13.34 0.07 -35.21
N ASP A 85 -13.85 1.25 -34.85
CA ASP A 85 -14.27 2.27 -35.82
C ASP A 85 -13.09 2.77 -36.65
N ASP A 86 -11.93 3.05 -36.03
CA ASP A 86 -10.71 3.47 -36.74
C ASP A 86 -10.20 2.37 -37.69
N LEU A 87 -10.30 1.09 -37.31
CA LEU A 87 -9.90 -0.03 -38.16
C LEU A 87 -10.85 -0.22 -39.36
N LEU A 88 -12.16 -0.04 -39.13
CA LEU A 88 -13.18 -0.11 -40.18
C LEU A 88 -13.05 1.07 -41.16
N LEU A 89 -12.75 2.27 -40.66
CA LEU A 89 -12.52 3.46 -41.48
C LEU A 89 -11.19 3.42 -42.23
N GLY A 90 -10.11 2.94 -41.60
CA GLY A 90 -8.79 2.81 -42.22
C GLY A 90 -8.66 1.66 -43.23
N GLY A 91 -9.62 0.72 -43.26
CA GLY A 91 -9.72 -0.34 -44.26
C GLY A 91 -10.51 0.02 -45.52
N MET A 92 -11.01 1.27 -45.61
CA MET A 92 -11.79 1.78 -46.75
C MET A 92 -11.00 2.73 -47.67
N GLU A 93 -9.67 2.82 -47.52
CA GLU A 93 -8.76 3.50 -48.47
C GLU A 93 -8.09 2.54 -49.46
#